data_AF-A0A3M1WZN5-F1
#
_entry.id   AF-A0A3M1WZN5-F1
#
_cell.length_a   1.000
_cell.length_b   1.000
_cell.length_c   1.000
_cell.angle_alpha   90.00
_cell.angle_beta   90.00
_cell.angle_gamma   90.00
#
_symmetry.space_group_name_H-M   'P 1'
#
loop_
_entity.id
_entity.type
_entity.pdbx_description
1 polymer ?
#
loop_
_entity_poly.entity_id
_entity_poly.type
_entity_poly.pdbx_seq_one_letter_code
_entity_poly.pdbx_strand_id
1 'polypeptide(L)'
;MALVLLGSSLLLLRLRHIPHALMRLAKGLFGATFFFLVFYIPSGMFPESALTQLSNVLYESRHQFIEIRAPRAAIRAAPNPEALEVGRARHRDLLVLTDQKEVDGVVWYEVLLDQGRHGWVRSFILPRVGVAGMEIAHLESFRFTRRDMFALLFALLGFIWGVFDFRVRPT
;
A
#
# COMPACT_ATOMS: atom_id res chain seq x y z
N MET A 1 -30.28 6.70 21.65
CA MET A 1 -30.31 5.22 21.50
C MET A 1 -31.46 4.71 20.64
N ALA A 2 -32.72 5.10 20.89
CA ALA A 2 -33.87 4.59 20.14
C ALA A 2 -33.82 4.83 18.61
N LEU A 3 -33.34 6.00 18.17
CA LEU A 3 -33.18 6.34 16.74
C LEU A 3 -32.14 5.47 16.01
N VAL A 4 -31.08 5.03 16.71
CA VAL A 4 -30.06 4.15 16.15
C VAL A 4 -30.61 2.73 16.00
N LEU A 5 -31.38 2.26 16.97
CA LEU A 5 -32.06 0.96 16.93
C LEU A 5 -33.16 0.91 15.86
N LEU A 6 -33.88 2.02 15.65
CA LEU A 6 -34.91 2.12 14.62
C LEU A 6 -34.29 2.22 13.22
N GLY A 7 -33.20 2.97 13.08
CA GLY A 7 -32.41 3.05 11.84
C GLY A 7 -31.76 1.72 11.46
N SER A 8 -31.17 1.00 12.42
CA SER A 8 -30.57 -0.32 12.18
C SER A 8 -31.63 -1.39 11.89
N SER A 9 -32.79 -1.35 12.55
CA SER A 9 -33.96 -2.19 12.25
C SER A 9 -34.47 -1.97 10.83
N LEU A 10 -34.61 -0.72 10.38
CA LEU A 10 -35.01 -0.39 9.01
C LEU A 10 -33.96 -0.82 7.96
N LEU A 11 -32.68 -0.71 8.28
CA LEU A 11 -31.58 -1.19 7.42
C LEU A 11 -31.62 -2.72 7.28
N LEU A 12 -31.87 -3.44 8.38
CA LEU A 12 -32.05 -4.89 8.41
C LEU A 12 -33.31 -5.34 7.65
N LEU A 13 -34.39 -4.56 7.71
CA LEU A 13 -35.63 -4.84 6.96
C LEU A 13 -35.46 -4.62 5.46
N ARG A 14 -34.60 -3.70 5.02
CA ARG A 14 -34.28 -3.46 3.60
C ARG A 14 -33.36 -4.54 3.02
N LEU A 15 -32.70 -5.33 3.86
CA LEU A 15 -31.87 -6.50 3.50
C LEU A 15 -32.68 -7.77 3.23
N ARG A 16 -34.02 -7.69 3.16
CA ARG A 16 -34.91 -8.87 3.05
C ARG A 16 -34.69 -9.77 1.84
N HIS A 17 -34.00 -9.31 0.79
CA HIS A 17 -33.64 -10.11 -0.38
C HIS A 17 -32.17 -9.89 -0.71
N ILE A 18 -31.28 -10.58 0.03
CA ILE A 18 -29.89 -10.66 -0.39
C ILE A 18 -29.83 -11.63 -1.55
N PRO A 19 -29.41 -11.20 -2.76
CA PRO A 19 -29.33 -12.09 -3.89
C PRO A 19 -28.37 -13.23 -3.56
N HIS A 20 -28.74 -14.45 -3.95
CA HIS A 20 -27.94 -15.65 -3.69
C HIS A 20 -26.49 -15.49 -4.18
N ALA A 21 -26.28 -14.76 -5.29
CA ALA A 21 -24.96 -14.41 -5.80
C ALA A 21 -24.11 -13.61 -4.79
N LEU A 22 -24.69 -12.62 -4.12
CA LEU A 22 -23.97 -11.81 -3.13
C LEU A 22 -23.59 -12.63 -1.90
N MET A 23 -24.47 -13.56 -1.48
CA MET A 23 -24.17 -14.50 -0.40
C MET A 23 -23.02 -15.44 -0.75
N ARG A 24 -22.98 -15.95 -1.98
CA ARG A 24 -21.85 -16.78 -2.44
C ARG A 24 -20.55 -15.99 -2.49
N LEU A 25 -20.58 -14.75 -2.97
CA LEU A 25 -19.41 -13.88 -3.03
C LEU A 25 -18.89 -13.54 -1.63
N ALA A 26 -19.77 -13.21 -0.69
CA ALA A 26 -19.39 -12.94 0.70
C ALA A 26 -18.73 -14.16 1.35
N LYS A 27 -19.25 -15.37 1.11
CA LYS A 27 -18.65 -16.63 1.58
C LYS A 27 -17.30 -16.91 0.95
N GLY A 28 -17.17 -16.65 -0.34
CA GLY A 28 -15.88 -16.70 -1.03
C GLY A 28 -14.86 -15.77 -0.38
N LEU A 29 -15.21 -14.49 -0.18
CA LEU A 29 -14.31 -13.53 0.47
C LEU A 29 -13.93 -13.97 1.88
N PHE A 30 -14.88 -14.49 2.67
CA PHE A 30 -14.59 -15.05 3.99
C PHE A 30 -13.59 -16.20 3.92
N GLY A 31 -13.81 -17.18 3.04
CA GLY A 31 -12.88 -18.29 2.82
C GLY A 31 -11.50 -17.80 2.37
N ALA A 32 -11.46 -16.79 1.49
CA ALA A 32 -10.22 -16.18 1.02
C ALA A 32 -9.42 -15.56 2.16
N THR A 33 -10.06 -14.75 2.99
CA THR A 33 -9.43 -14.13 4.16
C THR A 33 -8.96 -15.18 5.16
N PHE A 34 -9.77 -16.20 5.43
CA PHE A 34 -9.40 -17.27 6.36
C PHE A 34 -8.13 -18.01 5.89
N PHE A 35 -8.12 -18.52 4.66
CA PHE A 35 -6.96 -19.25 4.13
C PHE A 35 -5.73 -18.35 3.95
N PHE A 36 -5.92 -17.09 3.56
CA PHE A 36 -4.84 -16.10 3.53
C PHE A 36 -4.17 -16.01 4.90
N LEU A 37 -4.94 -15.82 5.97
CA LEU A 37 -4.41 -15.66 7.32
C LEU A 37 -3.76 -16.94 7.86
N VAL A 38 -4.37 -18.11 7.58
CA VAL A 38 -3.83 -19.43 7.97
C VAL A 38 -2.46 -19.68 7.35
N PHE A 39 -2.20 -19.19 6.14
CA PHE A 39 -0.87 -19.25 5.54
C PHE A 39 0.04 -18.12 6.02
N TYR A 40 -0.45 -16.87 5.98
CA TYR A 40 0.36 -15.67 6.17
C TYR A 40 0.90 -15.54 7.60
N ILE A 41 0.06 -15.74 8.62
CA ILE A 41 0.47 -15.57 10.02
C ILE A 41 1.58 -16.57 10.41
N PRO A 42 1.42 -17.90 10.23
CA PRO A 42 2.47 -18.84 10.60
C PRO A 42 3.75 -18.61 9.80
N SER A 43 3.65 -18.24 8.52
CA SER A 43 4.84 -17.96 7.69
C SER A 43 5.69 -16.80 8.21
N GLY A 44 5.15 -15.90 9.04
CA GLY A 44 5.91 -14.85 9.72
C GLY A 44 6.45 -15.23 11.10
N MET A 45 5.99 -16.35 11.67
CA MET A 45 6.44 -16.81 13.00
C MET A 45 7.71 -17.67 12.95
N PHE A 46 8.04 -18.22 11.79
CA PHE A 46 9.27 -19.01 11.62
C PHE A 46 10.48 -18.11 11.37
N PRO A 47 11.69 -18.53 11.82
CA PRO A 47 12.91 -17.79 11.53
C PRO A 47 13.15 -17.70 10.02
N GLU A 48 13.71 -16.58 9.54
CA GLU A 48 13.95 -16.37 8.11
C GLU A 48 14.79 -17.49 7.47
N SER A 49 15.69 -18.11 8.23
CA SER A 49 16.52 -19.23 7.78
C SER A 49 15.73 -20.49 7.38
N ALA A 50 14.57 -20.72 8.00
CA ALA A 50 13.69 -21.86 7.67
C ALA A 50 12.86 -21.60 6.42
N LEU A 51 12.60 -20.32 6.10
CA LEU A 51 11.71 -19.90 5.02
C LEU A 51 12.43 -19.03 3.98
N THR A 52 13.75 -19.17 3.83
CA THR A 52 14.58 -18.41 2.87
C THR A 52 14.03 -18.48 1.45
N GLN A 53 13.37 -19.58 1.09
CA GLN A 53 12.75 -19.70 -0.24
C GLN A 53 11.50 -18.81 -0.42
N LEU A 54 10.77 -18.52 0.66
CA LEU A 54 9.55 -17.70 0.64
C LEU A 54 9.87 -16.19 0.61
N SER A 55 10.99 -15.76 1.19
CA SER A 55 11.43 -14.36 1.15
C SER A 55 12.03 -13.93 -0.19
N ASN A 56 12.26 -14.87 -1.11
CA ASN A 56 12.72 -14.56 -2.46
C ASN A 56 11.76 -13.59 -3.17
N VAL A 57 12.31 -12.48 -3.65
CA VAL A 57 11.60 -11.50 -4.45
C VAL A 57 11.31 -12.12 -5.82
N LEU A 58 10.03 -12.21 -6.17
CA LEU A 58 9.58 -12.70 -7.48
C LEU A 58 9.46 -11.55 -8.48
N TYR A 59 9.05 -10.38 -7.99
CA TYR A 59 8.92 -9.18 -8.79
C TYR A 59 9.29 -7.96 -7.95
N GLU A 60 10.08 -7.09 -8.55
CA GLU A 60 10.40 -5.76 -8.03
C GLU A 60 9.99 -4.75 -9.10
N SER A 61 9.31 -3.68 -8.71
CA SER A 61 8.88 -2.66 -9.65
C SER A 61 10.10 -2.00 -10.31
N ARG A 62 10.09 -1.89 -11.64
CA ARG A 62 11.13 -1.13 -12.38
C ARG A 62 11.15 0.35 -12.01
N HIS A 63 10.01 0.85 -11.57
CA HIS A 63 9.83 2.24 -11.16
C HIS A 63 9.93 2.28 -9.65
N GLN A 64 10.72 3.23 -9.15
CA GLN A 64 10.79 3.53 -7.74
C GLN A 64 9.85 4.70 -7.45
N PHE A 65 9.33 4.72 -6.24
CA PHE A 65 8.43 5.76 -5.77
C PHE A 65 9.07 6.50 -4.61
N ILE A 66 8.58 7.70 -4.37
CA ILE A 66 9.01 8.53 -3.27
C ILE A 66 7.79 8.87 -2.46
N GLU A 67 7.81 8.51 -1.19
CA GLU A 67 6.83 8.96 -0.22
C GLU A 67 7.32 10.24 0.45
N ILE A 68 6.52 11.30 0.40
CA ILE A 68 6.82 12.56 1.09
C ILE A 68 6.46 12.43 2.58
N ARG A 69 7.48 12.49 3.43
CA ARG A 69 7.37 12.42 4.89
C ARG A 69 7.20 13.78 5.54
N ALA A 70 7.76 14.83 4.95
CA ALA A 70 7.57 16.19 5.46
C ALA A 70 6.09 16.64 5.33
N PRO A 71 5.59 17.51 6.22
CA PRO A 71 4.25 18.10 6.08
C PRO A 71 4.04 18.78 4.73
N ARG A 72 5.12 19.34 4.18
CA ARG A 72 5.18 19.98 2.88
C ARG A 72 6.58 19.91 2.31
N ALA A 73 6.68 19.55 1.03
CA ALA A 73 7.92 19.50 0.27
C ALA A 73 7.80 20.40 -0.97
N ALA A 74 8.80 21.26 -1.18
CA ALA A 74 8.90 22.08 -2.38
C ALA A 74 9.52 21.24 -3.51
N ILE A 75 8.88 21.24 -4.68
CA ILE A 75 9.40 20.64 -5.89
C ILE A 75 9.98 21.75 -6.74
N ARG A 76 11.26 21.63 -7.12
CA ARG A 76 12.04 22.69 -7.75
C ARG A 76 12.41 22.35 -9.19
N ALA A 77 12.66 23.37 -10.01
CA ALA A 77 13.05 23.17 -11.40
C ALA A 77 14.43 22.50 -11.55
N ALA A 78 15.30 22.62 -10.55
CA ALA A 78 16.65 22.08 -10.53
C ALA A 78 17.02 21.58 -9.13
N PRO A 79 18.02 20.66 -9.00
CA PRO A 79 18.46 20.10 -7.73
C PRO A 79 19.32 21.07 -6.93
N ASN A 80 18.78 22.25 -6.63
CA ASN A 80 19.45 23.24 -5.79
C ASN A 80 18.41 23.98 -4.89
N PRO A 81 18.82 24.52 -3.72
CA PRO A 81 17.94 25.23 -2.79
C PRO A 81 17.23 26.45 -3.37
N GLU A 82 17.86 27.13 -4.31
CA GLU A 82 17.49 28.47 -4.78
C GLU A 82 16.65 28.43 -6.05
N ALA A 83 16.52 27.25 -6.67
CA ALA A 83 15.82 27.02 -7.90
C ALA A 83 14.34 27.31 -7.74
N LEU A 84 13.73 27.80 -8.82
CA LEU A 84 12.31 28.11 -8.86
C LEU A 84 11.47 26.91 -8.39
N GLU A 85 10.53 27.17 -7.49
CA GLU A 85 9.55 26.18 -7.07
C GLU A 85 8.52 25.98 -8.20
N VAL A 86 8.50 24.78 -8.77
CA VAL A 86 7.60 24.40 -9.88
C VAL A 86 6.38 23.64 -9.38
N GLY A 87 6.39 23.17 -8.13
CA GLY A 87 5.30 22.43 -7.53
C GLY A 87 5.47 22.23 -6.02
N ARG A 88 4.47 21.63 -5.40
CA ARG A 88 4.45 21.29 -3.97
C ARG A 88 3.87 19.90 -3.78
N ALA A 89 4.52 19.12 -2.94
CA ALA A 89 3.97 17.87 -2.44
C ALA A 89 3.65 17.98 -0.94
N ARG A 90 2.69 17.18 -0.51
CA ARG A 90 2.19 17.08 0.86
C ARG A 90 2.59 15.74 1.47
N HIS A 91 2.46 15.66 2.79
CA HIS A 91 2.68 14.42 3.51
C HIS A 91 1.86 13.26 2.91
N ARG A 92 2.52 12.11 2.69
CA ARG A 92 2.01 10.88 2.03
C ARG A 92 1.71 10.99 0.54
N ASP A 93 2.08 12.08 -0.11
CA ASP A 93 2.08 12.09 -1.57
C ASP A 93 3.11 11.06 -2.06
N LEU A 94 2.70 10.21 -3.00
CA LEU A 94 3.55 9.24 -3.70
C LEU A 94 3.89 9.78 -5.08
N LEU A 95 5.19 9.96 -5.33
CA LEU A 95 5.71 10.49 -6.59
C LEU A 95 6.58 9.45 -7.27
N VAL A 96 6.57 9.42 -8.61
CA VAL A 96 7.41 8.50 -9.38
C VAL A 96 8.82 9.08 -9.47
N LEU A 97 9.82 8.34 -8.99
CA LEU A 97 11.22 8.69 -9.17
C LEU A 97 11.61 8.49 -10.65
N THR A 98 12.18 9.52 -11.27
CA THR A 98 12.74 9.43 -12.63
C THR A 98 14.26 9.42 -12.64
N ASP A 99 14.90 10.17 -11.75
CA ASP A 99 16.35 10.25 -11.61
C ASP A 99 16.76 10.66 -10.18
N GLN A 100 18.02 10.50 -9.83
CA GLN A 100 18.59 10.98 -8.57
C GLN A 100 19.94 11.67 -8.80
N LYS A 101 20.18 12.75 -8.04
CA LYS A 101 21.43 13.50 -8.12
C LYS A 101 21.87 13.99 -6.77
N GLU A 102 23.16 13.87 -6.49
CA GLU A 102 23.78 14.47 -5.32
C GLU A 102 24.36 15.85 -5.69
N VAL A 103 23.98 16.88 -4.92
CA VAL A 103 24.48 18.25 -5.08
C VAL A 103 24.77 18.80 -3.68
N ASP A 104 26.00 19.26 -3.47
CA ASP A 104 26.48 19.82 -2.19
C ASP A 104 26.23 18.89 -0.98
N GLY A 105 26.41 17.57 -1.17
CA GLY A 105 26.21 16.55 -0.13
C GLY A 105 24.74 16.29 0.22
N VAL A 106 23.79 16.79 -0.59
CA VAL A 106 22.36 16.53 -0.45
C VAL A 106 21.87 15.74 -1.65
N VAL A 107 21.19 14.63 -1.39
CA VAL A 107 20.54 13.85 -2.45
C VAL A 107 19.23 14.54 -2.84
N TRP A 108 19.07 14.73 -4.14
CA TRP A 108 17.86 15.23 -4.78
C TRP A 108 17.28 14.14 -5.64
N TYR A 109 15.97 14.03 -5.60
CA TYR A 109 15.19 13.10 -6.40
C TYR A 109 14.42 13.88 -7.45
N GLU A 110 14.58 13.50 -8.70
CA GLU A 110 13.73 13.96 -9.78
C GLU A 110 12.44 13.15 -9.79
N VAL A 111 11.32 13.86 -9.84
CA VAL A 111 9.98 13.31 -9.80
C VAL A 111 9.19 13.72 -11.03
N LEU A 112 8.39 12.78 -11.54
CA LEU A 112 7.41 13.06 -12.59
C LEU A 112 6.22 13.83 -12.00
N LEU A 113 5.87 14.94 -12.63
CA LEU A 113 4.72 15.79 -12.35
C LEU A 113 3.66 15.61 -13.44
N ASP A 114 2.52 16.27 -13.24
CA ASP A 114 1.45 16.31 -14.22
C ASP A 114 1.95 16.77 -15.60
N GLN A 115 1.35 16.19 -16.64
CA GLN A 115 1.63 16.51 -18.04
C GLN A 115 3.07 16.23 -18.49
N GLY A 116 3.75 15.27 -17.85
CA GLY A 116 5.11 14.86 -18.25
C GLY A 116 6.19 15.87 -17.86
N ARG A 117 5.87 16.83 -16.98
CA ARG A 117 6.86 17.75 -16.44
C ARG A 117 7.67 17.05 -15.36
N HIS A 118 8.90 17.49 -15.15
CA HIS A 118 9.77 16.95 -14.11
C HIS A 118 10.12 18.05 -13.10
N GLY A 119 10.46 17.65 -11.88
CA GLY A 119 10.96 18.54 -10.85
C GLY A 119 11.75 17.80 -9.79
N TRP A 120 12.45 18.54 -8.95
CA TRP A 120 13.41 18.00 -7.99
C TRP A 120 12.93 18.24 -6.56
N VAL A 121 12.92 17.17 -5.76
CA VAL A 121 12.63 17.20 -4.33
C VAL A 121 13.85 16.72 -3.56
N ARG A 122 14.11 17.31 -2.39
CA ARG A 122 15.23 16.86 -1.53
C ARG A 122 14.86 15.58 -0.81
N SER A 123 15.83 14.70 -0.59
CA SER A 123 15.68 13.55 0.30
C SER A 123 15.63 13.96 1.77
N PHE A 124 16.49 14.91 2.17
CA PHE A 124 16.74 15.23 3.57
C PHE A 124 17.03 16.73 3.79
N ILE A 125 16.63 17.25 4.94
CA ILE A 125 17.06 18.57 5.45
C ILE A 125 18.11 18.35 6.52
N LEU A 126 19.33 18.85 6.27
CA LEU A 126 20.42 18.81 7.25
C LEU A 126 20.00 19.44 8.58
N PRO A 127 20.37 18.84 9.72
CA PRO A 127 20.12 19.42 11.04
C PRO A 127 20.75 20.81 11.13
N ARG A 128 20.01 21.75 11.72
CA ARG A 128 20.52 23.08 12.09
C ARG A 128 20.58 23.13 13.61
N VAL A 129 21.43 24.00 14.16
CA VAL A 129 21.57 24.13 15.63
C VAL A 129 20.19 24.38 16.26
N GLY A 130 19.74 23.45 17.11
CA GLY A 130 18.44 23.49 17.77
C GLY A 130 17.26 22.86 17.01
N VAL A 131 17.46 22.33 15.79
CA VAL A 131 16.43 21.65 14.98
C VAL A 131 16.97 20.35 14.42
N ALA A 132 16.34 19.22 14.78
CA ALA A 132 16.69 17.91 14.26
C ALA A 132 16.51 17.86 12.73
N GLY A 133 17.43 17.16 12.05
CA GLY A 133 17.30 16.92 10.62
C GLY A 133 16.04 16.09 10.33
N MET A 134 15.42 16.35 9.18
CA MET A 134 14.16 15.70 8.79
C MET A 134 14.32 15.07 7.41
N GLU A 135 13.98 13.79 7.31
CA GLU A 135 13.78 13.10 6.04
C GLU A 135 12.53 13.68 5.38
N ILE A 136 12.69 14.26 4.20
CA ILE A 136 11.58 14.83 3.43
C ILE A 136 10.94 13.75 2.57
N ALA A 137 11.76 12.90 1.96
CA ALA A 137 11.36 12.00 0.90
C ALA A 137 12.03 10.64 1.11
N HIS A 138 11.21 9.60 1.26
CA HIS A 138 11.66 8.23 1.44
C HIS A 138 11.49 7.44 0.14
N LEU A 139 12.52 6.72 -0.27
CA LEU A 139 12.48 5.89 -1.46
C LEU A 139 11.77 4.56 -1.15
N GLU A 140 10.72 4.26 -1.89
CA GLU A 140 10.00 2.99 -1.81
C GLU A 140 10.10 2.22 -3.13
N SER A 141 10.17 0.89 -3.01
CA SER A 141 10.06 -0.04 -4.14
C SER A 141 8.97 -1.05 -3.81
N PHE A 142 8.10 -1.34 -4.79
CA PHE A 142 7.11 -2.39 -4.61
C PHE A 142 7.79 -3.74 -4.83
N ARG A 143 7.78 -4.56 -3.78
CA ARG A 143 8.33 -5.91 -3.83
C ARG A 143 7.21 -6.91 -3.62
N PHE A 144 7.17 -7.89 -4.51
CA PHE A 144 6.27 -9.02 -4.42
C PHE A 144 7.10 -10.27 -4.19
N THR A 145 6.97 -10.84 -3.00
CA THR A 145 7.74 -12.00 -2.58
C THR A 145 7.00 -13.30 -2.90
N ARG A 146 7.73 -14.42 -2.87
CA ARG A 146 7.13 -15.74 -3.02
C ARG A 146 6.13 -16.05 -1.91
N ARG A 147 6.36 -15.54 -0.70
CA ARG A 147 5.41 -15.59 0.42
C ARG A 147 4.08 -14.94 0.04
N ASP A 148 4.11 -13.73 -0.53
CA ASP A 148 2.90 -13.00 -0.92
C ASP A 148 2.12 -13.76 -2.00
N MET A 149 2.84 -14.33 -2.98
CA MET A 149 2.26 -15.20 -3.99
C MET A 149 1.53 -16.40 -3.38
N PHE A 150 2.18 -17.14 -2.48
CA PHE A 150 1.52 -18.28 -1.84
C PHE A 150 0.34 -17.85 -0.97
N ALA A 151 0.44 -16.74 -0.24
CA ALA A 151 -0.67 -16.21 0.54
C ALA A 151 -1.89 -15.92 -0.36
N LEU A 152 -1.68 -15.33 -1.54
CA LEU A 152 -2.73 -15.10 -2.54
C LEU A 152 -3.27 -16.40 -3.14
N LEU A 153 -2.42 -17.40 -3.39
CA LEU A 153 -2.87 -18.72 -3.86
C LEU A 153 -3.77 -19.42 -2.82
N PHE A 154 -3.37 -19.40 -1.55
CA PHE A 154 -4.19 -19.90 -0.45
C PHE A 154 -5.51 -19.14 -0.34
N ALA A 155 -5.48 -17.80 -0.47
CA ALA A 155 -6.69 -16.99 -0.51
C ALA A 155 -7.61 -17.39 -1.68
N LEU A 156 -7.06 -17.65 -2.87
CA LEU A 156 -7.84 -18.09 -4.02
C LEU A 156 -8.48 -19.46 -3.79
N LEU A 157 -7.73 -20.41 -3.22
CA LEU A 157 -8.26 -21.72 -2.83
C LEU A 157 -9.39 -21.59 -1.81
N GLY A 158 -9.21 -20.76 -0.79
CA GLY A 158 -10.23 -20.44 0.20
C GLY A 158 -11.47 -19.78 -0.41
N PHE A 159 -11.29 -18.91 -1.40
CA PHE A 159 -12.39 -18.29 -2.14
C PHE A 159 -13.22 -19.34 -2.89
N ILE A 160 -12.54 -20.19 -3.66
CA ILE A 160 -13.17 -21.27 -4.41
C ILE A 160 -13.93 -22.19 -3.45
N TRP A 161 -13.28 -22.64 -2.37
CA TRP A 161 -13.91 -23.45 -1.34
C TRP A 161 -15.17 -22.76 -0.77
N GLY A 162 -15.09 -21.49 -0.37
CA GLY A 162 -16.22 -20.73 0.18
C GLY A 162 -17.39 -20.55 -0.79
N VAL A 163 -17.14 -20.45 -2.10
CA VAL A 163 -18.18 -20.32 -3.13
C VAL A 163 -18.91 -21.64 -3.42
N PHE A 164 -18.24 -22.78 -3.25
CA PHE A 164 -18.76 -24.11 -3.61
C PHE A 164 -19.27 -24.95 -2.44
N ASP A 165 -18.71 -24.82 -1.24
CA ASP A 165 -18.98 -25.76 -0.13
C ASP A 165 -20.36 -25.56 0.53
N PHE A 166 -20.98 -24.38 0.36
CA PHE A 166 -22.25 -24.08 1.01
C PHE A 166 -23.47 -24.58 0.22
N ARG A 167 -23.79 -25.87 0.36
CA ARG A 167 -25.14 -26.36 0.09
C ARG A 167 -26.04 -25.88 1.23
N VAL A 168 -26.71 -24.73 1.05
CA VAL A 168 -27.84 -24.38 1.91
C VAL A 168 -28.88 -25.46 1.69
N ARG A 169 -29.00 -26.42 2.61
CA ARG A 169 -30.16 -27.32 2.60
C ARG A 169 -31.39 -26.41 2.75
N PRO A 170 -32.32 -26.39 1.79
CA PRO A 170 -33.61 -25.78 2.06
C PRO A 170 -34.26 -26.61 3.17
N THR A 171 -34.43 -26.00 4.34
CA THR A 171 -35.36 -26.46 5.38
C THR A 171 -36.74 -25.95 5.05
#